data_AF-A0A0K1QC14-F1
#
_entry.id   AF-A0A0K1QC14-F1
#
_cell.length_a   1.000
_cell.length_b   1.000
_cell.length_c   1.000
_cell.angle_alpha   90.00
_cell.angle_beta   90.00
_cell.angle_gamma   90.00
#
_symmetry.space_group_name_H-M   'P 1'
#
loop_
_entity.id
_entity.type
_entity.pdbx_description
1 polymer ?
#
loop_
_entity_poly.entity_id
_entity_poly.type
_entity_poly.pdbx_seq_one_letter_code
_entity_poly.pdbx_strand_id
1 'polypeptide(L)'
;MKTLRSASFITLAGLAGLLLVGCDGGERREAEAVTQVVERFRRADNREKPAAVEALRAAKCSTPDVCHARDICLASAEPTSKALRLSSEVEQGLSAVERDAMPRDSAEAKALPGKLDEAESLLKEGEKAMPACADAMMDLKRKYRL
;
A
#
# COMPACT_ATOMS: atom_id res chain seq x y z
N MET A 1 -2.20 4.28 -83.75
CA MET A 1 -1.27 4.83 -82.74
C MET A 1 -1.95 4.79 -81.38
N LYS A 2 -1.30 4.12 -80.40
CA LYS A 2 -1.24 4.40 -78.94
C LYS A 2 -2.56 4.75 -78.21
N THR A 3 -3.17 3.81 -77.45
CA THR A 3 -3.01 3.53 -75.98
C THR A 3 -3.67 4.58 -75.06
N LEU A 4 -4.28 4.33 -73.88
CA LEU A 4 -4.23 3.29 -72.84
C LEU A 4 -5.36 3.59 -71.80
N ARG A 5 -5.97 2.54 -71.20
CA ARG A 5 -6.29 2.31 -69.74
C ARG A 5 -7.01 3.40 -68.90
N SER A 6 -7.86 3.12 -67.91
CA SER A 6 -7.96 1.99 -66.97
C SER A 6 -9.31 2.03 -66.23
N ALA A 7 -9.83 0.85 -65.88
CA ALA A 7 -10.93 0.64 -64.95
C ALA A 7 -10.40 0.53 -63.50
N SER A 8 -11.19 0.95 -62.50
CA SER A 8 -11.05 0.49 -61.11
C SER A 8 -12.33 0.76 -60.30
N PHE A 9 -13.08 -0.31 -60.04
CA PHE A 9 -14.03 -0.45 -58.93
C PHE A 9 -13.26 -0.90 -57.70
N ILE A 10 -13.36 -0.25 -56.52
CA ILE A 10 -13.14 -0.92 -55.22
C ILE A 10 -14.02 -0.28 -54.12
N THR A 11 -14.90 -1.12 -53.59
CA THR A 11 -15.72 -1.06 -52.38
C THR A 11 -14.86 -1.03 -51.10
N LEU A 12 -15.17 -0.20 -50.10
CA LEU A 12 -14.63 -0.33 -48.75
C LEU A 12 -15.73 -0.10 -47.69
N ALA A 13 -16.42 -1.18 -47.36
CA ALA A 13 -17.19 -1.34 -46.14
C ALA A 13 -16.50 -2.41 -45.29
N GLY A 14 -16.32 -2.14 -43.99
CA GLY A 14 -15.99 -3.17 -42.99
C GLY A 14 -14.58 -3.09 -42.41
N LEU A 15 -14.43 -2.36 -41.30
CA LEU A 15 -13.39 -2.62 -40.30
C LEU A 15 -13.78 -1.98 -38.95
N ALA A 16 -14.84 -2.51 -38.34
CA ALA A 16 -15.25 -2.22 -36.96
C ALA A 16 -15.37 -3.54 -36.22
N GLY A 17 -14.27 -4.00 -35.62
CA GLY A 17 -14.26 -5.22 -34.81
C GLY A 17 -12.86 -5.76 -34.60
N LEU A 18 -12.21 -5.36 -33.50
CA LEU A 18 -11.17 -6.09 -32.75
C LEU A 18 -10.49 -5.14 -31.74
N LEU A 19 -11.16 -4.84 -30.61
CA LEU A 19 -10.53 -4.19 -29.44
C LEU A 19 -10.92 -4.86 -28.11
N LEU A 20 -11.20 -6.17 -28.11
CA LEU A 20 -11.50 -6.95 -26.90
C LEU A 20 -10.47 -8.05 -26.65
N VAL A 21 -9.18 -7.72 -26.77
CA VAL A 21 -8.09 -8.61 -26.36
C VAL A 21 -7.18 -7.80 -25.43
N GLY A 22 -7.30 -7.99 -24.11
CA GLY A 22 -6.22 -7.61 -23.18
C GLY A 22 -6.55 -7.03 -21.79
N CYS A 23 -7.80 -6.98 -21.31
CA CYS A 23 -8.05 -6.43 -19.96
C CYS A 23 -7.60 -7.34 -18.80
N ASP A 24 -7.22 -8.59 -19.05
CA ASP A 24 -6.84 -9.55 -17.99
C ASP A 24 -5.46 -9.21 -17.35
N GLY A 25 -4.60 -8.48 -18.07
CA GLY A 25 -3.27 -8.10 -17.56
C GLY A 25 -3.29 -6.90 -16.60
N GLY A 26 -4.37 -6.13 -16.55
CA GLY A 26 -4.48 -4.96 -15.67
C GLY A 26 -4.58 -5.37 -14.21
N GLU A 27 -5.56 -6.21 -13.91
CA GLU A 27 -5.87 -6.65 -12.55
C GLU A 27 -4.71 -7.44 -11.92
N ARG A 28 -4.10 -8.36 -12.68
CA ARG A 28 -2.93 -9.11 -12.22
C ARG A 28 -1.76 -8.19 -11.84
N ARG A 29 -1.51 -7.15 -12.63
CA ARG A 29 -0.43 -6.17 -12.34
C ARG A 29 -0.74 -5.36 -11.09
N GLU A 30 -2.00 -4.99 -10.86
CA GLU A 30 -2.42 -4.34 -9.62
C GLU A 30 -2.23 -5.27 -8.41
N ALA A 31 -2.62 -6.55 -8.55
CA ALA A 31 -2.45 -7.55 -7.50
C ALA A 31 -0.96 -7.79 -7.15
N GLU A 32 -0.10 -7.89 -8.16
CA GLU A 32 1.36 -7.97 -7.99
C GLU A 32 1.90 -6.73 -7.28
N ALA A 33 1.47 -5.53 -7.69
CA ALA A 33 1.91 -4.28 -7.08
C ALA A 33 1.50 -4.18 -5.59
N VAL A 34 0.24 -4.47 -5.26
CA VAL A 34 -0.23 -4.48 -3.86
C VAL A 34 0.53 -5.51 -3.04
N THR A 35 0.70 -6.73 -3.56
CA THR A 35 1.45 -7.81 -2.89
C THR A 35 2.90 -7.39 -2.59
N GLN A 36 3.59 -6.80 -3.57
CA GLN A 36 4.97 -6.33 -3.40
C GLN A 36 5.08 -5.22 -2.35
N VAL A 37 4.14 -4.28 -2.33
CA VAL A 37 4.16 -3.18 -1.37
C VAL A 37 3.85 -3.68 0.05
N VAL A 38 2.91 -4.62 0.21
CA VAL A 38 2.64 -5.26 1.51
C VAL A 38 3.86 -6.03 2.01
N GLU A 39 4.51 -6.83 1.16
CA GLU A 39 5.74 -7.54 1.52
C GLU A 39 6.88 -6.57 1.90
N ARG A 40 7.00 -5.45 1.18
CA ARG A 40 7.97 -4.40 1.53
C ARG A 40 7.67 -3.81 2.90
N PHE A 41 6.42 -3.46 3.20
CA PHE A 41 6.03 -2.96 4.52
C PHE A 41 6.35 -3.98 5.62
N ARG A 42 6.05 -5.26 5.40
CA ARG A 42 6.30 -6.34 6.38
C ARG A 42 7.80 -6.47 6.70
N ARG A 43 8.64 -6.40 5.68
CA ARG A 43 10.11 -6.56 5.79
C ARG A 43 10.86 -5.28 6.16
N ALA A 44 10.22 -4.11 6.01
CA ALA A 44 10.80 -2.83 6.36
C ALA A 44 11.19 -2.79 7.84
N ASP A 45 12.32 -2.14 8.13
CA ASP A 45 12.72 -1.87 9.50
C ASP A 45 11.69 -0.96 10.18
N ASN A 46 11.63 -1.00 11.52
CA ASN A 46 10.67 -0.19 12.29
C ASN A 46 10.74 1.32 11.97
N ARG A 47 11.94 1.83 11.64
CA ARG A 47 12.15 3.23 11.24
C ARG A 47 11.61 3.54 9.85
N GLU A 48 11.49 2.54 8.99
CA GLU A 48 11.07 2.67 7.59
C GLU A 48 9.58 2.38 7.40
N LYS A 49 8.97 1.61 8.31
CA LYS A 49 7.53 1.27 8.27
C LYS A 49 6.60 2.49 8.09
N PRO A 50 6.85 3.66 8.71
CA PRO A 50 6.04 4.84 8.45
C PRO A 50 6.05 5.34 7.01
N ALA A 51 7.18 5.27 6.31
CA ALA A 51 7.24 5.59 4.89
C ALA A 51 6.63 4.47 4.03
N ALA A 52 6.82 3.20 4.44
CA ALA A 52 6.29 2.06 3.71
C ALA A 52 4.74 1.98 3.76
N VAL A 53 4.09 2.43 4.84
CA VAL A 53 2.62 2.47 4.89
C VAL A 53 2.04 3.50 3.92
N GLU A 54 2.73 4.61 3.68
CA GLU A 54 2.29 5.60 2.69
C GLU A 54 2.40 5.05 1.26
N ALA A 55 3.42 4.22 0.98
CA ALA A 55 3.48 3.49 -0.27
C ALA A 55 2.32 2.49 -0.42
N LEU A 56 1.91 1.83 0.67
CA LEU A 56 0.75 0.93 0.67
C LEU A 56 -0.57 1.69 0.45
N ARG A 57 -0.74 2.84 1.11
CA ARG A 57 -1.87 3.75 0.93
C ARG A 57 -1.97 4.23 -0.52
N ALA A 58 -0.83 4.58 -1.11
CA ALA A 58 -0.73 5.06 -2.49
C ALA A 58 -0.81 3.95 -3.56
N ALA A 59 -0.79 2.66 -3.16
CA ALA A 59 -0.85 1.56 -4.10
C ALA A 59 -2.16 1.63 -4.89
N LYS A 60 -2.03 1.80 -6.21
CA LYS A 60 -3.16 1.85 -7.12
C LYS A 60 -3.89 0.51 -7.08
N CYS A 61 -5.20 0.59 -6.87
CA CYS A 61 -6.11 -0.50 -7.09
C CYS A 61 -7.33 0.08 -7.79
N SER A 62 -7.83 -0.63 -8.80
CA SER A 62 -9.12 -0.37 -9.43
C SER A 62 -10.00 -1.61 -9.42
N THR A 63 -9.39 -2.78 -9.28
CA THR A 63 -10.07 -4.06 -9.13
C THR A 63 -10.61 -4.23 -7.69
N PRO A 64 -11.91 -4.50 -7.48
CA PRO A 64 -12.52 -4.47 -6.15
C PRO A 64 -11.85 -5.35 -5.09
N ASP A 65 -11.43 -6.56 -5.45
CA ASP A 65 -10.77 -7.49 -4.53
C ASP A 65 -9.30 -7.12 -4.26
N VAL A 66 -8.59 -6.55 -5.25
CA VAL A 66 -7.25 -5.96 -5.03
C VAL A 66 -7.35 -4.79 -4.05
N CYS A 67 -8.35 -3.92 -4.21
CA CYS A 67 -8.60 -2.82 -3.27
C CYS A 67 -8.96 -3.33 -1.87
N HIS A 68 -9.85 -4.32 -1.80
CA HIS A 68 -10.24 -4.91 -0.52
C HIS A 68 -9.03 -5.49 0.22
N ALA A 69 -8.15 -6.21 -0.48
CA ALA A 69 -6.96 -6.80 0.12
C ALA A 69 -5.95 -5.73 0.58
N ARG A 70 -5.78 -4.64 -0.19
CA ARG A 70 -4.99 -3.47 0.24
C ARG A 70 -5.56 -2.87 1.53
N ASP A 71 -6.86 -2.64 1.57
CA ASP A 71 -7.53 -1.96 2.69
C ASP A 71 -7.49 -2.81 3.97
N ILE A 72 -7.66 -4.13 3.86
CA ILE A 72 -7.45 -5.05 4.99
C ILE A 72 -6.01 -4.94 5.51
N CYS A 73 -5.02 -4.88 4.63
CA CYS A 73 -3.63 -4.74 5.06
C CYS A 73 -3.30 -3.37 5.64
N LEU A 74 -3.97 -2.31 5.19
CA LEU A 74 -3.86 -0.97 5.81
C LEU A 74 -4.37 -0.97 7.26
N ALA A 75 -5.42 -1.74 7.58
CA ALA A 75 -5.94 -1.85 8.94
C ALA A 75 -4.90 -2.38 9.95
N SER A 76 -3.89 -3.13 9.48
CA SER A 76 -2.75 -3.54 10.32
C SER A 76 -1.59 -2.53 10.23
N ALA A 77 -1.29 -2.05 9.02
CA ALA A 77 -0.12 -1.23 8.77
C ALA A 77 -0.21 0.20 9.35
N GLU A 78 -1.38 0.83 9.29
CA GLU A 78 -1.60 2.19 9.79
C GLU A 78 -1.40 2.33 11.30
N PRO A 79 -2.07 1.55 12.17
CA PRO A 79 -1.86 1.66 13.60
C PRO A 79 -0.42 1.28 13.99
N THR A 80 0.17 0.27 13.34
CA THR A 80 1.58 -0.08 13.53
C THR A 80 2.52 1.09 13.21
N SER A 81 2.32 1.76 12.07
CA SER A 81 3.11 2.93 11.67
C SER A 81 2.97 4.09 12.66
N LYS A 82 1.74 4.37 13.10
CA LYS A 82 1.46 5.43 14.08
C LYS A 82 2.13 5.12 15.42
N ALA A 83 2.05 3.87 15.89
CA ALA A 83 2.73 3.44 17.10
C ALA A 83 4.24 3.66 17.04
N LEU A 84 4.88 3.25 15.94
CA LEU A 84 6.32 3.38 15.77
C LEU A 84 6.78 4.84 15.74
N ARG A 85 5.96 5.75 15.19
CA ARG A 85 6.21 7.19 15.28
C ARG A 85 6.16 7.67 16.72
N LEU A 86 5.12 7.30 17.47
CA LEU A 86 4.98 7.66 18.88
C LEU A 86 6.13 7.10 19.73
N SER A 87 6.54 5.85 19.52
CA SER A 87 7.71 5.27 20.17
C SER A 87 8.98 6.07 19.89
N SER A 88 9.20 6.50 18.64
CA SER A 88 10.34 7.35 18.30
C SER A 88 10.30 8.71 18.99
N GLU A 89 9.11 9.33 19.08
CA GLU A 89 8.93 10.58 19.81
C GLU A 89 9.22 10.40 21.32
N VAL A 90 8.79 9.28 21.91
CA VAL A 90 9.06 8.95 23.30
C VAL A 90 10.56 8.73 23.53
N GLU A 91 11.24 7.95 22.69
CA GLU A 91 12.69 7.74 22.75
C GLU A 91 13.46 9.07 22.69
N GLN A 92 13.08 9.96 21.77
CA GLN A 92 13.68 11.28 21.64
C GLN A 92 13.42 12.16 22.88
N GLY A 93 12.18 12.15 23.38
CA GLY A 93 11.78 12.90 24.58
C GLY A 93 12.53 12.44 25.83
N LEU A 94 12.62 11.12 26.06
CA LEU A 94 13.37 10.53 27.16
C LEU A 94 14.86 10.90 27.06
N SER A 95 15.44 10.78 25.87
CA SER A 95 16.83 11.16 25.63
C SER A 95 17.08 12.66 25.87
N ALA A 96 16.12 13.53 25.58
CA ALA A 96 16.20 14.96 25.89
C ALA A 96 16.13 15.23 27.40
N VAL A 97 15.26 14.52 28.12
CA VAL A 97 15.16 14.61 29.58
C VAL A 97 16.44 14.12 30.27
N GLU A 98 17.04 13.04 29.78
CA GLU A 98 18.30 12.49 30.32
C GLU A 98 19.49 13.43 30.14
N ARG A 99 19.50 14.22 29.06
CA ARG A 99 20.57 15.21 28.78
C ARG A 99 20.25 16.61 29.31
N ASP A 100 19.24 16.75 30.16
CA ASP A 100 18.75 18.04 30.69
C ASP A 100 18.37 19.05 29.58
N ALA A 101 18.12 18.59 28.35
CA ALA A 101 17.64 19.40 27.24
C ALA A 101 16.12 19.62 27.28
N MET A 102 15.41 18.89 28.15
CA MET A 102 13.98 19.03 28.43
C MET A 102 13.75 18.93 29.95
N PRO A 103 13.09 19.93 30.59
CA PRO A 103 12.77 19.84 32.02
C PRO A 103 11.82 18.68 32.31
N ARG A 104 12.11 17.92 33.38
CA ARG A 104 11.31 16.74 33.79
C ARG A 104 9.85 17.08 34.13
N ASP A 105 9.60 18.30 34.57
CA ASP A 105 8.29 18.81 34.96
C ASP A 105 7.56 19.58 33.85
N SER A 106 8.20 19.71 32.68
CA SER A 106 7.57 20.27 31.48
C SER A 106 6.32 19.48 31.08
N ALA A 107 5.39 20.13 30.38
CA ALA A 107 4.19 19.49 29.88
C ALA A 107 4.55 18.37 28.87
N GLU A 108 5.58 18.61 28.08
CA GLU A 108 6.13 17.68 27.09
C GLU A 108 6.66 16.41 27.75
N ALA A 109 7.47 16.52 28.81
CA ALA A 109 7.98 15.37 29.56
C ALA A 109 6.84 14.57 30.23
N LYS A 110 5.84 15.28 30.79
CA LYS A 110 4.66 14.66 31.43
C LYS A 110 3.75 13.94 30.43
N ALA A 111 3.79 14.29 29.15
CA ALA A 111 3.00 13.64 28.10
C ALA A 111 3.63 12.34 27.56
N LEU A 112 4.92 12.08 27.81
CA LEU A 112 5.63 10.91 27.28
C LEU A 112 4.99 9.57 27.67
N PRO A 113 4.58 9.33 28.94
CA PRO A 113 3.92 8.08 29.32
C PRO A 113 2.62 7.83 28.54
N GLY A 114 1.79 8.87 28.36
CA GLY A 114 0.55 8.75 27.61
C GLY A 114 0.77 8.42 26.12
N LYS A 115 1.83 8.96 25.51
CA LYS A 115 2.24 8.58 24.15
C LYS A 115 2.68 7.12 24.06
N LEU A 116 3.37 6.62 25.09
CA LEU A 116 3.78 5.22 25.14
C LEU A 116 2.58 4.29 25.27
N ASP A 117 1.62 4.61 26.14
CA ASP A 117 0.37 3.84 26.28
C ASP A 117 -0.42 3.80 24.96
N GLU A 118 -0.50 4.94 24.26
CA GLU A 118 -1.15 5.01 22.94
C GLU A 118 -0.40 4.15 21.90
N ALA A 119 0.94 4.21 21.88
CA ALA A 119 1.76 3.38 20.99
C ALA A 119 1.52 1.88 21.24
N GLU A 120 1.49 1.44 22.50
CA GLU A 120 1.21 0.04 22.85
C GLU A 120 -0.17 -0.42 22.40
N SER A 121 -1.19 0.44 22.59
CA SER A 121 -2.56 0.15 22.14
C SER A 121 -2.62 -0.02 20.62
N LEU A 122 -1.97 0.87 19.88
CA LEU A 122 -1.92 0.83 18.42
C LEU A 122 -1.12 -0.38 17.90
N LEU A 123 -0.05 -0.80 18.57
CA LEU A 123 0.65 -2.04 18.21
C LEU A 123 -0.27 -3.26 18.36
N LYS A 124 -1.03 -3.34 19.45
CA LYS A 124 -2.01 -4.43 19.66
C LYS A 124 -3.11 -4.43 18.60
N GLU A 125 -3.59 -3.25 18.21
CA GLU A 125 -4.55 -3.10 17.12
C GLU A 125 -3.97 -3.59 15.79
N GLY A 126 -2.75 -3.15 15.46
CA GLY A 126 -2.04 -3.57 14.27
C GLY A 126 -1.81 -5.08 14.22
N GLU A 127 -1.37 -5.67 15.33
CA GLU A 127 -1.17 -7.12 15.51
C GLU A 127 -2.47 -7.90 15.32
N LYS A 128 -3.57 -7.45 15.93
CA LYS A 128 -4.89 -8.09 15.81
C LYS A 128 -5.40 -8.14 14.37
N ALA A 129 -5.05 -7.16 13.53
CA ALA A 129 -5.43 -7.11 12.12
C ALA A 129 -4.50 -7.91 11.19
N MET A 130 -3.31 -8.35 11.66
CA MET A 130 -2.35 -9.06 10.82
C MET A 130 -2.88 -10.37 10.20
N PRO A 131 -3.64 -11.23 10.92
CA PRO A 131 -4.15 -12.48 10.33
C PRO A 131 -5.05 -12.22 9.10
N ALA A 132 -5.94 -11.23 9.19
CA ALA A 132 -6.82 -10.88 8.08
C ALA A 132 -6.04 -10.40 6.85
N CYS A 133 -4.98 -9.60 7.05
CA CYS A 133 -4.10 -9.21 5.95
C CYS A 133 -3.37 -10.41 5.34
N ALA A 134 -2.88 -11.35 6.17
CA ALA A 134 -2.22 -12.55 5.67
C ALA A 134 -3.17 -13.39 4.81
N ASP A 135 -4.40 -13.61 5.26
CA ASP A 135 -5.42 -14.36 4.54
C ASP A 135 -5.79 -13.67 3.21
N ALA A 136 -6.05 -12.36 3.24
CA ALA A 136 -6.35 -11.57 2.05
C ALA A 136 -5.23 -11.63 1.01
N MET A 137 -3.96 -11.57 1.44
CA MET A 137 -2.81 -11.72 0.54
C MET A 137 -2.69 -13.13 -0.04
N MET A 138 -3.01 -14.17 0.73
CA MET A 138 -2.99 -15.54 0.23
C MET A 138 -4.10 -15.79 -0.79
N ASP A 139 -5.30 -15.27 -0.56
CA ASP A 139 -6.42 -15.35 -1.50
C ASP A 139 -6.12 -14.58 -2.79
N LEU A 140 -5.54 -13.39 -2.67
CA LEU A 140 -5.15 -12.58 -3.82
C LEU A 140 -4.08 -13.28 -4.68
N LYS A 141 -3.03 -13.84 -4.04
CA LYS A 141 -1.98 -14.62 -4.72
C LYS A 141 -2.56 -15.84 -5.43
N ARG A 142 -3.49 -16.55 -4.80
CA ARG A 142 -4.15 -17.72 -5.40
C ARG A 142 -4.99 -17.33 -6.62
N LYS A 143 -5.81 -16.29 -6.50
CA LYS A 143 -6.71 -15.85 -7.58
C LYS A 143 -5.93 -15.41 -8.81
N TYR A 144 -4.90 -14.58 -8.62
CA TYR A 144 -4.12 -14.00 -9.71
C TYR A 144 -2.89 -14.83 -10.13
N ARG A 145 -2.63 -15.96 -9.46
CA ARG A 145 -1.49 -16.88 -9.70
C ARG A 145 -0.14 -16.14 -9.57
N LEU A 146 0.08 -15.56 -8.39
CA LEU A 146 1.28 -14.81 -8.01
C LEU A 146 2.25 -15.63 -7.18
#